data_AF-A0A532TZ87-F1
#
_entry.id   AF-A0A532TZ87-F1
#
_cell.length_a   1.000
_cell.length_b   1.000
_cell.length_c   1.000
_cell.angle_alpha   90.00
_cell.angle_beta   90.00
_cell.angle_gamma   90.00
#
_symmetry.space_group_name_H-M   'P 1'
#
loop_
_entity.id
_entity.type
_entity.pdbx_description
1 polymer ?
#
loop_
_entity_poly.entity_id
_entity_poly.type
_entity_poly.pdbx_seq_one_letter_code
_entity_poly.pdbx_strand_id
1 'polypeptide(L)'
;MSSNIKIFKLNYSGTFKEISEEKILLSFTLFDILTFYVPNQRLVYIWIGKKVSQSLKKLIPQIRGAISSEYPELKILRNITIESGLEPAEFLNVIGITEEVLKVRIKKLETNLLPILSEINRLKEKVDKYFISENYDMAINAAQKIVNLAKDIDDVSLEQDQINFINEAQSRESASEILHQIEHQSREGIKNFNQLVEVENYREAHSLVDDFKKKYEDEYNISSIPLAQQLILKDENMIYSLKIEQEKIKKEIDEFYNSFKTGPNKGNLKQAKEFFGKIKAEIKNLFDDDVLNSLKQFETQYNEAKKETVSEIAQVSMEALNNLEKGEKSKAIEIFEKIIKKLEFKNKTLTGA
;
A
#
# COMPACT_ATOMS: atom_id res chain seq x y z
N MET A 1 68.34 14.43 -17.25
CA MET A 1 67.91 15.56 -18.09
C MET A 1 66.40 15.63 -17.99
N SER A 2 65.86 16.67 -17.37
CA SER A 2 64.42 16.89 -17.22
C SER A 2 63.84 17.29 -18.58
N SER A 3 63.32 16.30 -19.31
CA SER A 3 62.52 16.52 -20.49
C SER A 3 61.23 17.22 -20.05
N ASN A 4 61.14 18.53 -20.34
CA ASN A 4 59.96 19.37 -20.09
C ASN A 4 58.78 18.85 -20.92
N ILE A 5 58.05 17.84 -20.41
CA ILE A 5 57.00 17.12 -21.15
C ILE A 5 55.66 17.58 -20.60
N LYS A 6 54.75 17.97 -21.48
CA LYS A 6 53.37 18.24 -21.06
C LYS A 6 52.54 16.96 -21.18
N ILE A 7 51.77 16.64 -20.15
CA ILE A 7 51.05 15.37 -20.04
C ILE A 7 49.59 15.66 -19.82
N PHE A 8 48.74 15.03 -20.62
CA PHE A 8 47.31 15.28 -20.60
C PHE A 8 46.53 13.98 -20.55
N LYS A 9 45.48 13.94 -19.75
CA LYS A 9 44.46 12.88 -19.80
C LYS A 9 43.30 13.34 -20.66
N LEU A 10 42.86 12.48 -21.58
CA LEU A 10 41.65 12.68 -22.35
C LEU A 10 40.43 12.27 -21.51
N ASN A 11 39.48 13.17 -21.33
CA ASN A 11 38.21 12.88 -20.68
C ASN A 11 37.15 12.43 -21.70
N TYR A 12 36.08 11.80 -21.22
CA TYR A 12 34.93 11.39 -22.06
C TYR A 12 34.22 12.55 -22.78
N SER A 13 34.36 13.77 -22.28
CA SER A 13 33.88 15.01 -22.91
C SER A 13 34.72 15.46 -24.12
N GLY A 14 35.87 14.82 -24.37
CA GLY A 14 36.83 15.27 -25.39
C GLY A 14 37.78 16.39 -24.95
N THR A 15 37.69 16.84 -23.69
CA THR A 15 38.60 17.85 -23.12
C THR A 15 39.84 17.20 -22.52
N PHE A 16 40.91 17.99 -22.40
CA PHE A 16 42.16 17.55 -21.80
C PHE A 16 42.32 18.08 -20.39
N LYS A 17 42.84 17.23 -19.50
CA LYS A 17 43.28 17.65 -18.17
C LYS A 17 44.78 17.45 -18.06
N GLU A 18 45.52 18.53 -17.81
CA GLU A 18 46.96 18.45 -17.58
C GLU A 18 47.25 17.68 -16.28
N ILE A 19 48.25 16.79 -16.35
CA ILE A 19 48.71 15.95 -15.26
C ILE A 19 50.12 16.39 -14.90
N SER A 20 50.37 16.56 -13.59
CA SER A 20 51.71 16.82 -13.07
C SER A 20 52.68 15.66 -13.34
N GLU A 21 53.91 15.98 -13.71
CA GLU A 21 54.98 14.99 -13.97
C GLU A 21 55.22 14.05 -12.76
N GLU A 22 54.95 14.49 -11.53
CA GLU A 22 55.10 13.67 -10.33
C GLU A 22 54.08 12.51 -10.26
N LYS A 23 52.99 12.58 -11.03
CA LYS A 23 51.87 11.62 -11.01
C LYS A 23 51.80 10.74 -12.26
N ILE A 24 52.83 10.74 -13.11
CA ILE A 24 52.82 10.03 -14.40
C ILE A 24 52.54 8.54 -14.20
N LEU A 25 53.31 7.87 -13.35
CA LEU A 25 53.19 6.43 -13.13
C LEU A 25 51.79 6.03 -12.60
N LEU A 26 51.20 6.89 -11.75
CA LEU A 26 49.87 6.65 -11.19
C LEU A 26 48.76 6.84 -12.22
N SER A 27 48.99 7.67 -13.23
CA SER A 27 48.03 8.04 -14.26
C SER A 27 47.86 6.96 -15.35
N PHE A 28 48.81 6.01 -15.43
CA PHE A 28 48.66 4.83 -16.28
C PHE A 28 47.59 3.89 -15.69
N THR A 29 46.41 3.89 -16.30
CA THR A 29 45.27 3.02 -15.94
C THR A 29 44.82 2.17 -17.13
N LEU A 30 44.07 1.10 -16.87
CA LEU A 30 43.59 0.22 -17.95
C LEU A 30 42.56 0.89 -18.87
N PHE A 31 41.94 1.99 -18.45
CA PHE A 31 40.75 2.56 -19.09
C PHE A 31 40.97 3.94 -19.70
N ASP A 32 42.11 4.56 -19.46
CA ASP A 32 42.39 5.94 -19.88
C ASP A 32 43.21 6.03 -21.17
N ILE A 33 43.10 7.19 -21.83
CA ILE A 33 44.02 7.63 -22.88
C ILE A 33 44.84 8.80 -22.34
N LEU A 34 46.16 8.67 -22.44
CA LEU A 34 47.11 9.70 -22.03
C LEU A 34 47.85 10.26 -23.24
N THR A 35 48.08 11.56 -23.23
CA THR A 35 48.82 12.26 -24.28
C THR A 35 50.07 12.89 -23.68
N PHE A 36 51.23 12.60 -24.27
CA PHE A 36 52.52 13.15 -23.88
C PHE A 36 53.08 14.01 -25.02
N TYR A 37 53.22 15.31 -24.77
CA TYR A 37 53.82 16.24 -25.72
C TYR A 37 55.28 16.49 -25.38
N VAL A 38 56.17 16.23 -26.35
CA VAL A 38 57.62 16.46 -26.24
C VAL A 38 57.98 17.72 -27.02
N PRO A 39 58.18 18.89 -26.38
CA PRO A 39 58.34 20.17 -27.08
C PRO A 39 59.52 20.22 -28.04
N ASN A 40 60.66 19.67 -27.62
CA ASN A 40 61.90 19.70 -28.41
C ASN A 40 61.80 18.89 -29.72
N GLN A 41 60.92 17.89 -29.76
CA GLN A 41 60.70 17.04 -30.92
C GLN A 41 59.41 17.41 -31.67
N ARG A 42 58.57 18.29 -31.10
CA ARG A 42 57.22 18.61 -31.58
C ARG A 42 56.39 17.35 -31.84
N LEU A 43 56.58 16.35 -30.98
CA LEU A 43 56.04 15.00 -31.10
C LEU A 43 55.00 14.77 -30.01
N VAL A 44 53.91 14.11 -30.37
CA VAL A 44 52.86 13.69 -29.45
C VAL A 44 52.81 12.17 -29.37
N TYR A 45 52.96 11.60 -28.18
CA TYR A 45 52.63 10.21 -27.94
C TYR A 45 51.22 10.10 -27.37
N ILE A 46 50.40 9.21 -27.92
CA ILE A 46 49.04 8.91 -27.44
C ILE A 46 49.09 7.48 -26.91
N TRP A 47 49.13 7.33 -25.59
CA TRP A 47 49.09 6.03 -24.93
C TRP A 47 47.65 5.61 -24.65
N ILE A 48 47.31 4.37 -25.00
CA ILE A 48 45.96 3.80 -24.88
C ILE A 48 45.98 2.63 -23.91
N GLY A 49 45.25 2.76 -22.80
CA GLY A 49 45.01 1.65 -21.88
C GLY A 49 44.32 0.46 -22.56
N LYS A 50 44.65 -0.75 -22.09
CA LYS A 50 44.22 -2.02 -22.70
C LYS A 50 42.69 -2.23 -22.77
N LYS A 51 41.94 -1.58 -21.88
CA LYS A 51 40.48 -1.70 -21.71
C LYS A 51 39.73 -0.38 -21.96
N VAL A 52 40.37 0.59 -22.62
CA VAL A 52 39.73 1.84 -23.04
C VAL A 52 38.46 1.56 -23.84
N SER A 53 37.38 2.29 -23.53
CA SER A 53 36.09 2.15 -24.20
C SER A 53 36.13 2.58 -25.67
N GLN A 54 35.24 2.02 -26.49
CA GLN A 54 35.14 2.39 -27.91
C GLN A 54 34.75 3.86 -28.12
N SER A 55 33.94 4.44 -27.22
CA SER A 55 33.60 5.86 -27.25
C SER A 55 34.82 6.76 -27.11
N LEU A 56 35.72 6.45 -26.18
CA LEU A 56 36.96 7.23 -25.98
C LEU A 56 37.95 7.03 -27.13
N LYS A 57 38.03 5.81 -27.69
CA LYS A 57 38.87 5.53 -28.88
C LYS A 57 38.46 6.35 -30.11
N LYS A 58 37.15 6.60 -30.30
CA LYS A 58 36.65 7.44 -31.41
C LYS A 58 37.15 8.89 -31.35
N LEU A 59 37.59 9.36 -30.19
CA LEU A 59 38.12 10.72 -30.01
C LEU A 59 39.61 10.83 -30.38
N ILE A 60 40.35 9.71 -30.53
CA ILE A 60 41.79 9.70 -30.85
C ILE A 60 42.14 10.55 -32.09
N PRO A 61 41.42 10.46 -33.22
CA PRO A 61 41.73 11.26 -34.41
C PRO A 61 41.64 12.77 -34.16
N GLN A 62 40.84 13.19 -33.18
CA GLN A 62 40.58 14.59 -32.86
C GLN A 62 41.59 15.17 -31.85
N ILE A 63 42.36 14.31 -31.16
CA ILE A 63 43.32 14.71 -30.10
C ILE A 63 44.27 15.80 -30.58
N ARG A 64 44.83 15.64 -31.79
CA ARG A 64 45.77 16.64 -32.35
C ARG A 64 45.12 18.01 -32.52
N GLY A 65 43.93 18.05 -33.10
CA GLY A 65 43.20 19.30 -33.34
C GLY A 65 42.76 19.96 -32.04
N ALA A 66 42.28 19.16 -31.09
CA ALA A 66 41.87 19.64 -29.78
C ALA A 66 43.06 20.21 -28.97
N ILE A 67 44.21 19.51 -28.92
CA ILE A 67 45.41 20.04 -28.25
C ILE A 67 45.92 21.30 -28.94
N SER A 68 45.96 21.35 -30.28
CA SER A 68 46.40 22.56 -31.00
C SER A 68 45.42 23.74 -30.84
N SER A 69 44.14 23.49 -30.55
CA SER A 69 43.16 24.53 -30.26
C SER A 69 43.24 25.02 -28.81
N GLU A 70 43.41 24.10 -27.86
CA GLU A 70 43.44 24.39 -26.43
C GLU A 70 44.81 24.95 -25.99
N TYR A 71 45.88 24.54 -26.66
CA TYR A 71 47.26 24.97 -26.44
C TYR A 71 47.94 25.37 -27.76
N PRO A 72 47.61 26.56 -28.33
CA PRO A 72 48.13 27.01 -29.62
C PRO A 72 49.66 27.14 -29.69
N GLU A 73 50.32 27.27 -28.53
CA GLU A 73 51.77 27.33 -28.42
C GLU A 73 52.45 25.98 -28.72
N LEU A 74 51.73 24.87 -28.61
CA LEU A 74 52.24 23.52 -28.85
C LEU A 74 52.13 23.16 -30.33
N LYS A 75 53.22 23.40 -31.07
CA LYS A 75 53.32 22.97 -32.47
C LYS A 75 53.54 21.46 -32.53
N ILE A 76 52.58 20.72 -33.12
CA ILE A 76 52.63 19.26 -33.28
C ILE A 76 52.97 18.91 -34.73
N LEU A 77 54.14 18.31 -34.95
CA LEU A 77 54.58 17.83 -36.27
C LEU A 77 54.07 16.42 -36.55
N ARG A 78 54.12 15.54 -35.55
CA ARG A 78 53.77 14.12 -35.68
C ARG A 78 53.11 13.63 -34.39
N ASN A 79 52.23 12.65 -34.52
CA ASN A 79 51.72 11.87 -33.41
C ASN A 79 52.02 10.38 -33.60
N ILE A 80 52.25 9.68 -32.49
CA ILE A 80 52.47 8.23 -32.43
C ILE A 80 51.47 7.66 -31.43
N THR A 81 50.71 6.66 -31.86
CA THR A 81 49.77 5.95 -31.00
C THR A 81 50.44 4.70 -30.45
N ILE A 82 50.34 4.49 -29.14
CA ILE A 82 50.95 3.37 -28.42
C ILE A 82 49.84 2.65 -27.66
N GLU A 83 49.71 1.34 -27.89
CA GLU A 83 48.83 0.51 -27.09
C GLU A 83 49.56 -0.01 -25.85
N SER A 84 48.83 -0.11 -24.73
CA SER A 84 49.38 -0.63 -23.49
C SER A 84 49.97 -2.03 -23.66
N GLY A 85 51.23 -2.21 -23.25
CA GLY A 85 52.01 -3.44 -23.40
C GLY A 85 52.85 -3.52 -24.69
N LEU A 86 52.73 -2.52 -25.57
CA LEU A 86 53.51 -2.38 -26.81
C LEU A 86 54.34 -1.07 -26.82
N GLU A 87 54.75 -0.60 -25.64
CA GLU A 87 55.50 0.64 -25.48
C GLU A 87 56.91 0.57 -26.09
N PRO A 88 57.27 1.44 -27.06
CA PRO A 88 58.64 1.50 -27.57
C PRO A 88 59.63 2.00 -26.52
N ALA A 89 60.86 1.49 -26.53
CA ALA A 89 61.92 1.92 -25.60
C ALA A 89 62.19 3.43 -25.65
N GLU A 90 62.07 4.06 -26.84
CA GLU A 90 62.18 5.51 -27.00
C GLU A 90 61.13 6.27 -26.18
N PHE A 91 59.88 5.81 -26.18
CA PHE A 91 58.80 6.43 -25.42
C PHE A 91 59.04 6.32 -23.91
N LEU A 92 59.45 5.13 -23.44
CA LEU A 92 59.76 4.86 -22.03
C LEU A 92 60.91 5.74 -21.51
N ASN A 93 61.95 5.92 -22.33
CA ASN A 93 63.07 6.81 -22.03
C ASN A 93 62.63 8.28 -21.94
N VAL A 94 61.71 8.71 -22.82
CA VAL A 94 61.17 10.08 -22.82
C VAL A 94 60.40 10.36 -21.53
N ILE A 95 59.51 9.46 -21.10
CA ILE A 95 58.68 9.65 -19.90
C ILE A 95 59.42 9.31 -18.59
N GLY A 96 60.64 8.79 -18.66
CA GLY A 96 61.46 8.46 -17.49
C GLY A 96 60.96 7.25 -16.68
N ILE A 97 60.26 6.30 -17.32
CA ILE A 97 59.73 5.10 -16.66
C ILE A 97 60.32 3.86 -17.34
N THR A 98 60.80 2.90 -16.56
CA THR A 98 61.30 1.63 -17.11
C THR A 98 60.15 0.70 -17.50
N GLU A 99 60.40 -0.17 -18.47
CA GLU A 99 59.42 -1.15 -18.95
C GLU A 99 58.92 -2.04 -17.81
N GLU A 100 59.81 -2.47 -16.92
CA GLU A 100 59.48 -3.31 -15.76
C GLU A 100 58.54 -2.61 -14.79
N VAL A 101 58.78 -1.32 -14.49
CA VAL A 101 57.96 -0.54 -13.56
C VAL A 101 56.56 -0.36 -14.12
N LEU A 102 56.43 -0.03 -15.41
CA LEU A 102 55.14 0.10 -16.07
C LEU A 102 54.41 -1.26 -16.14
N LYS A 103 55.10 -2.33 -16.52
CA LYS A 103 54.54 -3.69 -16.56
C LYS A 103 54.04 -4.14 -15.19
N VAL A 104 54.80 -3.92 -14.12
CA VAL A 104 54.36 -4.27 -12.75
C VAL A 104 53.12 -3.48 -12.35
N ARG A 105 53.06 -2.17 -12.67
CA ARG A 105 51.89 -1.34 -12.39
C ARG A 105 50.66 -1.82 -13.16
N ILE A 106 50.77 -2.01 -14.47
CA ILE A 106 49.66 -2.47 -15.32
C ILE A 106 49.22 -3.86 -14.89
N LYS A 107 50.15 -4.79 -14.62
CA LYS A 107 49.83 -6.13 -14.11
C LYS A 107 49.13 -6.10 -12.75
N LYS A 108 49.53 -5.20 -11.84
CA LYS A 108 48.86 -5.00 -10.54
C LYS A 108 47.42 -4.49 -10.74
N LEU A 109 47.21 -3.57 -11.67
CA LEU A 109 45.87 -3.12 -12.03
C LEU A 109 45.05 -4.24 -12.69
N GLU A 110 45.63 -5.04 -13.59
CA GLU A 110 44.92 -6.19 -14.18
C GLU A 110 44.56 -7.26 -13.13
N THR A 111 45.48 -7.53 -12.20
CA THR A 111 45.27 -8.57 -11.17
C THR A 111 44.27 -8.14 -10.11
N ASN A 112 44.25 -6.85 -9.75
CA ASN A 112 43.41 -6.37 -8.65
C ASN A 112 42.08 -5.80 -9.15
N LEU A 113 42.09 -5.02 -10.25
CA LEU A 113 40.93 -4.24 -10.68
C LEU A 113 39.97 -5.06 -11.56
N LEU A 114 40.48 -5.93 -12.44
CA LEU A 114 39.62 -6.71 -13.35
C LEU A 114 38.73 -7.72 -12.61
N PRO A 115 39.21 -8.48 -11.61
CA PRO A 115 38.34 -9.37 -10.85
C PRO A 115 37.25 -8.61 -10.09
N ILE A 116 37.59 -7.45 -9.52
CA ILE A 116 36.62 -6.60 -8.82
C ILE A 116 35.53 -6.12 -9.79
N LEU A 117 35.90 -5.60 -10.96
CA LEU A 117 34.92 -5.16 -11.97
C LEU A 117 34.06 -6.30 -12.53
N SER A 118 34.64 -7.49 -12.70
CA SER A 118 33.90 -8.68 -13.13
C SER A 118 32.88 -9.10 -12.06
N GLU A 119 33.27 -9.04 -10.78
CA GLU A 119 32.38 -9.37 -9.67
C GLU A 119 31.26 -8.34 -9.51
N ILE A 120 31.56 -7.05 -9.68
CA ILE A 120 30.56 -5.98 -9.72
C ILE A 120 29.51 -6.26 -10.79
N ASN A 121 29.92 -6.59 -12.02
CA ASN A 121 28.97 -6.89 -13.10
C ASN A 121 28.09 -8.11 -12.79
N ARG A 122 28.69 -9.17 -12.27
CA ARG A 122 27.94 -10.38 -11.84
C ARG A 122 26.94 -10.07 -10.73
N LEU A 123 27.31 -9.21 -9.78
CA LEU A 123 26.43 -8.79 -8.70
C LEU A 123 25.29 -7.90 -9.22
N LYS A 124 25.54 -7.00 -10.18
CA LYS A 124 24.48 -6.19 -10.82
C LYS A 124 23.39 -7.06 -11.44
N GLU A 125 23.76 -8.09 -12.20
CA GLU A 125 22.80 -9.05 -12.77
C GLU A 125 21.96 -9.75 -11.69
N LYS A 126 22.57 -10.06 -10.53
CA LYS A 126 21.85 -10.64 -9.39
C LYS A 126 20.91 -9.64 -8.73
N VAL A 127 21.36 -8.41 -8.53
CA VAL A 127 20.54 -7.32 -7.97
C VAL A 127 19.27 -7.16 -8.80
N ASP A 128 19.40 -7.01 -10.12
CA ASP A 128 18.26 -6.86 -11.03
C ASP A 128 17.30 -8.06 -10.94
N LYS A 129 17.86 -9.28 -10.96
CA LYS A 129 17.06 -10.51 -10.85
C LYS A 129 16.29 -10.58 -9.53
N TYR A 130 16.94 -10.29 -8.40
CA TYR A 130 16.29 -10.33 -7.09
C TYR A 130 15.24 -9.23 -6.93
N PHE A 131 15.52 -8.04 -7.44
CA PHE A 131 14.59 -6.92 -7.40
C PHE A 131 13.31 -7.17 -8.23
N ILE A 132 13.46 -7.71 -9.45
CA ILE A 132 12.32 -8.09 -10.31
C ILE A 132 11.49 -9.21 -9.68
N SER A 133 12.13 -10.12 -8.94
CA SER A 133 11.43 -11.19 -8.22
C SER A 133 10.95 -10.79 -6.83
N GLU A 134 10.98 -9.48 -6.52
CA GLU A 134 10.52 -8.90 -5.24
C GLU A 134 11.24 -9.47 -4.01
N ASN A 135 12.41 -10.07 -4.19
CA ASN A 135 13.27 -10.55 -3.11
C ASN A 135 14.22 -9.43 -2.70
N TYR A 136 13.66 -8.41 -2.04
CA TYR A 136 14.34 -7.16 -1.73
C TYR A 136 15.54 -7.35 -0.80
N ASP A 137 15.41 -8.13 0.28
CA ASP A 137 16.51 -8.59 1.13
C ASP A 137 17.74 -9.07 0.36
N MET A 138 17.55 -9.96 -0.62
CA MET A 138 18.65 -10.51 -1.42
C MET A 138 19.23 -9.47 -2.39
N ALA A 139 18.38 -8.59 -2.94
CA ALA A 139 18.82 -7.48 -3.77
C ALA A 139 19.68 -6.48 -2.99
N ILE A 140 19.24 -6.09 -1.78
CA ILE A 140 19.96 -5.19 -0.86
C ILE A 140 21.32 -5.79 -0.48
N ASN A 141 21.36 -7.06 -0.09
CA ASN A 141 22.59 -7.76 0.27
C ASN A 141 23.60 -7.82 -0.90
N ALA A 142 23.12 -8.00 -2.13
CA ALA A 142 23.97 -7.98 -3.32
C ALA A 142 24.47 -6.56 -3.65
N ALA A 143 23.60 -5.54 -3.56
CA ALA A 143 23.96 -4.14 -3.77
C ALA A 143 25.00 -3.64 -2.74
N GLN A 144 24.87 -4.05 -1.47
CA GLN A 144 25.84 -3.71 -0.42
C GLN A 144 27.24 -4.27 -0.70
N LYS A 145 27.34 -5.45 -1.34
CA LYS A 145 28.61 -6.01 -1.80
C LYS A 145 29.20 -5.16 -2.92
N ILE A 146 28.38 -4.65 -3.85
CA ILE A 146 28.83 -3.74 -4.91
C ILE A 146 29.36 -2.44 -4.29
N VAL A 147 28.70 -1.87 -3.28
CA VAL A 147 29.17 -0.68 -2.55
C VAL A 147 30.59 -0.90 -2.00
N ASN A 148 30.83 -2.04 -1.34
CA ASN A 148 32.15 -2.34 -0.79
C ASN A 148 33.22 -2.49 -1.89
N LEU A 149 32.88 -3.16 -2.99
CA LEU A 149 33.78 -3.30 -4.14
C LEU A 149 34.04 -1.96 -4.85
N ALA A 150 33.05 -1.06 -4.88
CA ALA A 150 33.18 0.28 -5.44
C ALA A 150 34.15 1.13 -4.59
N LYS A 151 34.09 1.01 -3.26
CA LYS A 151 35.04 1.63 -2.33
C LYS A 151 36.47 1.13 -2.55
N ASP A 152 36.65 -0.17 -2.77
CA ASP A 152 37.97 -0.77 -3.02
C ASP A 152 38.67 -0.21 -4.28
N ILE A 153 37.90 0.39 -5.20
CA ILE A 153 38.39 0.95 -6.47
C ILE A 153 38.21 2.47 -6.58
N ASP A 154 37.83 3.12 -5.48
CA ASP A 154 37.53 4.56 -5.39
C ASP A 154 36.46 5.05 -6.40
N ASP A 155 35.49 4.19 -6.76
CA ASP A 155 34.37 4.55 -7.65
C ASP A 155 33.17 5.12 -6.86
N VAL A 156 33.30 6.40 -6.50
CA VAL A 156 32.30 7.13 -5.70
C VAL A 156 30.93 7.22 -6.40
N SER A 157 30.92 7.25 -7.74
CA SER A 157 29.66 7.30 -8.50
C SER A 157 28.88 6.00 -8.34
N LEU A 158 29.56 4.87 -8.54
CA LEU A 158 28.93 3.57 -8.39
C LEU A 158 28.48 3.31 -6.94
N GLU A 159 29.27 3.75 -5.95
CA GLU A 159 28.88 3.70 -4.54
C GLU A 159 27.53 4.41 -4.32
N GLN A 160 27.42 5.67 -4.75
CA GLN A 160 26.22 6.47 -4.52
C GLN A 160 24.99 5.89 -5.24
N ASP A 161 25.17 5.39 -6.47
CA ASP A 161 24.09 4.76 -7.23
C ASP A 161 23.52 3.55 -6.49
N GLN A 162 24.39 2.71 -5.92
CA GLN A 162 23.96 1.52 -5.18
C GLN A 162 23.36 1.85 -3.82
N ILE A 163 23.82 2.90 -3.14
CA ILE A 163 23.19 3.38 -1.90
C ILE A 163 21.76 3.86 -2.17
N ASN A 164 21.56 4.62 -3.24
CA ASN A 164 20.23 5.08 -3.63
C ASN A 164 19.30 3.90 -3.94
N PHE A 165 19.81 2.89 -4.67
CA PHE A 165 19.07 1.65 -4.94
C PHE A 165 18.69 0.91 -3.64
N ILE A 166 19.61 0.78 -2.67
CA ILE A 166 19.33 0.12 -1.39
C ILE A 166 18.18 0.83 -0.66
N ASN A 167 18.19 2.15 -0.61
CA ASN A 167 17.12 2.93 0.03
C ASN A 167 15.76 2.71 -0.67
N GLU A 168 15.74 2.63 -2.00
CA GLU A 168 14.52 2.32 -2.76
C GLU A 168 14.02 0.91 -2.44
N ALA A 169 14.91 -0.08 -2.47
CA ALA A 169 14.58 -1.48 -2.20
C ALA A 169 14.01 -1.65 -0.78
N GLN A 170 14.61 -1.01 0.23
CA GLN A 170 14.11 -1.02 1.61
C GLN A 170 12.72 -0.40 1.73
N SER A 171 12.46 0.69 0.99
CA SER A 171 11.15 1.33 0.97
C SER A 171 10.09 0.41 0.36
N ARG A 172 10.43 -0.31 -0.73
CA ARG A 172 9.52 -1.28 -1.36
C ARG A 172 9.29 -2.52 -0.51
N GLU A 173 10.32 -3.01 0.17
CA GLU A 173 10.23 -4.13 1.11
C GLU A 173 9.25 -3.81 2.26
N SER A 174 9.43 -2.65 2.89
CA SER A 174 8.54 -2.19 3.96
C SER A 174 7.09 -2.08 3.47
N ALA A 175 6.88 -1.54 2.27
CA ALA A 175 5.54 -1.45 1.68
C ALA A 175 4.92 -2.83 1.39
N SER A 176 5.72 -3.78 0.92
CA SER A 176 5.29 -5.17 0.69
C SER A 176 4.91 -5.88 1.98
N GLU A 177 5.70 -5.72 3.05
CA GLU A 177 5.38 -6.28 4.37
C GLU A 177 4.05 -5.75 4.91
N ILE A 178 3.83 -4.43 4.82
CA ILE A 178 2.58 -3.81 5.25
C ILE A 178 1.41 -4.36 4.42
N LEU A 179 1.56 -4.47 3.11
CA LEU A 179 0.53 -5.03 2.24
C LEU A 179 0.17 -6.47 2.65
N HIS A 180 1.18 -7.32 2.90
CA HIS A 180 0.96 -8.67 3.40
C HIS A 180 0.28 -8.72 4.77
N GLN A 181 0.61 -7.79 5.68
CA GLN A 181 -0.08 -7.67 6.96
C GLN A 181 -1.56 -7.32 6.76
N ILE A 182 -1.87 -6.35 5.90
CA ILE A 182 -3.26 -5.97 5.58
C ILE A 182 -4.01 -7.15 4.95
N GLU A 183 -3.39 -7.88 4.02
CA GLU A 183 -3.98 -9.07 3.41
C GLU A 183 -4.27 -10.18 4.42
N HIS A 184 -3.31 -10.45 5.32
CA HIS A 184 -3.49 -11.43 6.39
C HIS A 184 -4.64 -11.03 7.31
N GLN A 185 -4.69 -9.78 7.76
CA GLN A 185 -5.76 -9.28 8.63
C GLN A 185 -7.11 -9.26 7.92
N SER A 186 -7.14 -8.92 6.63
CA SER A 186 -8.35 -9.03 5.81
C SER A 186 -8.87 -10.47 5.75
N ARG A 187 -7.98 -11.46 5.59
CA ARG A 187 -8.37 -12.88 5.54
C ARG A 187 -8.99 -13.36 6.84
N GLU A 188 -8.35 -13.06 7.97
CA GLU A 188 -8.89 -13.39 9.29
C GLU A 188 -10.19 -12.61 9.57
N GLY A 189 -10.24 -11.33 9.17
CA GLY A 189 -11.43 -10.49 9.25
C GLY A 189 -12.61 -11.07 8.50
N ILE A 190 -12.42 -11.55 7.25
CA ILE A 190 -13.47 -12.20 6.46
C ILE A 190 -13.99 -13.46 7.17
N LYS A 191 -13.09 -14.28 7.73
CA LYS A 191 -13.47 -15.49 8.43
C LYS A 191 -14.32 -15.17 9.67
N ASN A 192 -13.87 -14.25 10.51
CA ASN A 192 -14.59 -13.84 11.72
C ASN A 192 -15.91 -13.14 11.38
N PHE A 193 -15.93 -12.29 10.35
CA PHE A 193 -17.14 -11.66 9.84
C PHE A 193 -18.19 -12.69 9.45
N ASN A 194 -17.82 -13.70 8.64
CA ASN A 194 -18.77 -14.74 8.23
C ASN A 194 -19.31 -15.52 9.43
N GLN A 195 -18.48 -15.83 10.44
CA GLN A 195 -18.91 -16.51 11.66
C GLN A 195 -19.92 -15.67 12.46
N LEU A 196 -19.69 -14.35 12.57
CA LEU A 196 -20.61 -13.43 13.25
C LEU A 196 -21.95 -13.31 12.51
N VAL A 197 -21.91 -13.27 11.17
CA VAL A 197 -23.10 -13.26 10.33
C VAL A 197 -23.90 -14.56 10.46
N GLU A 198 -23.23 -15.72 10.52
CA GLU A 198 -23.89 -17.04 10.69
C GLU A 198 -24.67 -17.16 12.01
N VAL A 199 -24.19 -16.51 13.08
CA VAL A 199 -24.89 -16.45 14.38
C VAL A 199 -25.78 -15.21 14.53
N GLU A 200 -26.05 -14.51 13.43
CA GLU A 200 -26.89 -13.31 13.34
C GLU A 200 -26.42 -12.13 14.22
N ASN A 201 -25.13 -12.09 14.57
CA ASN A 201 -24.51 -11.01 15.34
C ASN A 201 -23.94 -9.92 14.41
N TYR A 202 -24.82 -9.33 13.62
CA TYR A 202 -24.46 -8.37 12.57
C TYR A 202 -23.86 -7.06 13.11
N ARG A 203 -24.21 -6.65 14.35
CA ARG A 203 -23.64 -5.43 14.96
C ARG A 203 -22.15 -5.59 15.20
N GLU A 204 -21.75 -6.72 15.77
CA GLU A 204 -20.34 -7.02 16.00
C GLU A 204 -19.61 -7.29 14.68
N ALA A 205 -20.28 -7.91 13.69
CA ALA A 205 -19.74 -8.09 12.35
C ALA A 205 -19.40 -6.73 11.69
N HIS A 206 -20.31 -5.76 11.77
CA HIS A 206 -20.09 -4.42 11.25
C HIS A 206 -18.97 -3.68 12.00
N SER A 207 -18.98 -3.74 13.34
CA SER A 207 -17.93 -3.12 14.17
C SER A 207 -16.53 -3.64 13.83
N LEU A 208 -16.40 -4.94 13.54
CA LEU A 208 -15.14 -5.56 13.14
C LEU A 208 -14.60 -4.92 11.84
N VAL A 209 -15.46 -4.67 10.86
CA VAL A 209 -15.05 -4.04 9.59
C VAL A 209 -14.72 -2.57 9.78
N ASP A 210 -15.49 -1.84 10.60
CA ASP A 210 -15.22 -0.44 10.93
C ASP A 210 -13.88 -0.27 11.66
N ASP A 211 -13.56 -1.15 12.61
CA ASP A 211 -12.28 -1.14 13.32
C ASP A 211 -11.11 -1.46 12.38
N PHE A 212 -11.32 -2.39 11.44
CA PHE A 212 -10.36 -2.66 10.37
C PHE A 212 -10.12 -1.44 9.47
N LYS A 213 -11.18 -0.74 9.04
CA LYS A 213 -11.09 0.48 8.23
C LYS A 213 -10.31 1.57 8.97
N LYS A 214 -10.72 1.91 10.20
CA LYS A 214 -10.05 2.94 11.03
C LYS A 214 -8.56 2.69 11.23
N LYS A 215 -8.14 1.42 11.27
CA LYS A 215 -6.75 1.08 11.48
C LYS A 215 -5.85 1.38 10.27
N TYR A 216 -6.39 1.36 9.05
CA TYR A 216 -5.57 1.36 7.83
C TYR A 216 -5.97 2.43 6.79
N GLU A 217 -7.19 2.95 6.82
CA GLU A 217 -7.74 3.82 5.77
C GLU A 217 -7.06 5.20 5.69
N ASP A 218 -6.55 5.70 6.82
CA ASP A 218 -5.87 7.01 6.88
C ASP A 218 -4.50 7.00 6.16
N GLU A 219 -3.80 5.86 6.20
CA GLU A 219 -2.44 5.72 5.65
C GLU A 219 -2.41 4.98 4.31
N TYR A 220 -3.40 4.12 4.03
CA TYR A 220 -3.41 3.23 2.88
C TYR A 220 -4.76 3.25 2.17
N ASN A 221 -4.72 3.19 0.83
CA ASN A 221 -5.91 2.97 0.02
C ASN A 221 -6.34 1.50 0.08
N ILE A 222 -6.94 1.09 1.20
CA ILE A 222 -7.39 -0.29 1.45
C ILE A 222 -8.39 -0.80 0.41
N SER A 223 -9.15 0.09 -0.23
CA SER A 223 -10.08 -0.25 -1.33
C SER A 223 -9.37 -0.78 -2.58
N SER A 224 -8.07 -0.53 -2.73
CA SER A 224 -7.26 -1.08 -3.82
C SER A 224 -6.69 -2.47 -3.53
N ILE A 225 -6.77 -2.96 -2.28
CA ILE A 225 -6.27 -4.27 -1.87
C ILE A 225 -7.41 -5.29 -1.99
N PRO A 226 -7.32 -6.32 -2.85
CA PRO A 226 -8.47 -7.18 -3.18
C PRO A 226 -9.17 -7.84 -1.97
N LEU A 227 -8.41 -8.35 -1.01
CA LEU A 227 -8.97 -8.99 0.19
C LEU A 227 -9.63 -7.98 1.13
N ALA A 228 -9.05 -6.79 1.29
CA ALA A 228 -9.64 -5.73 2.11
C ALA A 228 -10.93 -5.22 1.45
N GLN A 229 -10.91 -4.99 0.14
CA GLN A 229 -12.09 -4.62 -0.64
C GLN A 229 -13.19 -5.69 -0.50
N GLN A 230 -12.84 -6.98 -0.55
CA GLN A 230 -13.81 -8.06 -0.35
C GLN A 230 -14.46 -8.01 1.04
N LEU A 231 -13.69 -7.77 2.10
CA LEU A 231 -14.22 -7.63 3.47
C LEU A 231 -15.20 -6.45 3.56
N ILE A 232 -14.81 -5.30 3.00
CA ILE A 232 -15.63 -4.08 3.01
C ILE A 232 -16.94 -4.29 2.24
N LEU A 233 -16.87 -4.86 1.03
CA LEU A 233 -18.06 -5.14 0.22
C LEU A 233 -19.00 -6.14 0.90
N LYS A 234 -18.48 -7.11 1.66
CA LYS A 234 -19.32 -8.03 2.44
C LYS A 234 -20.14 -7.29 3.48
N ASP A 235 -19.51 -6.39 4.23
CA ASP A 235 -20.18 -5.54 5.22
C ASP A 235 -21.22 -4.61 4.57
N GLU A 236 -20.85 -3.92 3.51
CA GLU A 236 -21.77 -3.01 2.80
C GLU A 236 -23.02 -3.73 2.27
N ASN A 237 -22.84 -4.91 1.67
CA ASN A 237 -23.96 -5.73 1.20
C ASN A 237 -24.84 -6.21 2.35
N MET A 238 -24.24 -6.62 3.47
CA MET A 238 -24.97 -7.04 4.67
C MET A 238 -25.80 -5.89 5.23
N ILE A 239 -25.21 -4.69 5.39
CA ILE A 239 -25.92 -3.49 5.86
C ILE A 239 -27.05 -3.14 4.91
N TYR A 240 -26.81 -3.19 3.60
CA TYR A 240 -27.83 -2.90 2.59
C TYR A 240 -29.02 -3.86 2.69
N SER A 241 -28.79 -5.17 2.82
CA SER A 241 -29.87 -6.14 3.00
C SER A 241 -30.64 -5.91 4.30
N LEU A 242 -29.94 -5.59 5.39
CA LEU A 242 -30.54 -5.31 6.68
C LEU A 242 -31.39 -4.05 6.67
N LYS A 243 -30.97 -3.00 5.95
CA LYS A 243 -31.78 -1.78 5.78
C LYS A 243 -33.10 -2.05 5.06
N ILE A 244 -33.10 -2.88 4.01
CA ILE A 244 -34.33 -3.26 3.30
C ILE A 244 -35.29 -3.99 4.23
N GLU A 245 -34.80 -4.94 5.03
CA GLU A 245 -35.63 -5.65 6.00
C GLU A 245 -36.15 -4.72 7.10
N GLN A 246 -35.32 -3.81 7.60
CA GLN A 246 -35.68 -2.81 8.60
C GLN A 246 -36.78 -1.87 8.10
N GLU A 247 -36.68 -1.38 6.86
CA GLU A 247 -37.71 -0.55 6.25
C GLU A 247 -39.04 -1.29 6.09
N LYS A 248 -38.99 -2.58 5.71
CA LYS A 248 -40.17 -3.42 5.62
C LYS A 248 -40.84 -3.59 6.98
N ILE A 249 -40.06 -3.90 8.02
CA ILE A 249 -40.56 -4.07 9.39
C ILE A 249 -41.15 -2.75 9.92
N LYS A 250 -40.47 -1.62 9.68
CA LYS A 250 -40.97 -0.28 10.05
C LYS A 250 -42.35 -0.03 9.43
N LYS A 251 -42.50 -0.33 8.14
CA LYS A 251 -43.77 -0.19 7.43
C LYS A 251 -44.86 -1.09 8.01
N GLU A 252 -44.54 -2.35 8.32
CA GLU A 252 -45.48 -3.27 8.99
C GLU A 252 -45.93 -2.73 10.35
N ILE A 253 -45.00 -2.18 11.15
CA ILE A 253 -45.31 -1.55 12.44
C ILE A 253 -46.22 -0.34 12.26
N ASP A 254 -45.89 0.56 11.34
CA ASP A 254 -46.65 1.79 11.12
C ASP A 254 -48.07 1.51 10.58
N GLU A 255 -48.21 0.56 9.66
CA GLU A 255 -49.51 0.11 9.13
C GLU A 255 -50.38 -0.51 10.23
N PHE A 256 -49.80 -1.39 11.05
CA PHE A 256 -50.51 -2.01 12.17
C PHE A 256 -50.89 -0.97 13.22
N TYR A 257 -49.98 -0.08 13.57
CA TYR A 257 -50.20 1.04 14.50
C TYR A 257 -51.40 1.89 14.06
N ASN A 258 -51.45 2.30 12.79
CA ASN A 258 -52.54 3.09 12.25
C ASN A 258 -53.88 2.32 12.26
N SER A 259 -53.85 1.03 11.93
CA SER A 259 -55.03 0.15 12.02
C SER A 259 -55.53 0.00 13.47
N PHE A 260 -54.62 -0.10 14.43
CA PHE A 260 -54.93 -0.22 15.86
C PHE A 260 -55.45 1.09 16.48
N LYS A 261 -55.01 2.24 15.98
CA LYS A 261 -55.42 3.56 16.50
C LYS A 261 -56.77 4.01 15.94
N THR A 262 -56.96 3.89 14.63
CA THR A 262 -58.10 4.50 13.92
C THR A 262 -58.83 3.56 12.95
N GLY A 263 -58.32 2.35 12.73
CA GLY A 263 -58.80 1.45 11.68
C GLY A 263 -59.66 0.28 12.16
N PRO A 264 -59.76 -0.79 11.34
CA PRO A 264 -60.63 -1.95 11.62
C PRO A 264 -60.19 -2.75 12.85
N ASN A 265 -58.92 -2.63 13.27
CA ASN A 265 -58.37 -3.29 14.45
C ASN A 265 -58.37 -2.38 15.69
N LYS A 266 -59.18 -1.31 15.69
CA LYS A 266 -59.16 -0.30 16.76
C LYS A 266 -59.30 -0.95 18.14
N GLY A 267 -58.25 -0.83 18.96
CA GLY A 267 -58.23 -1.36 20.32
C GLY A 267 -58.32 -2.90 20.43
N ASN A 268 -58.05 -3.66 19.36
CA ASN A 268 -58.01 -5.13 19.41
C ASN A 268 -56.72 -5.60 20.11
N LEU A 269 -56.82 -5.79 21.42
CA LEU A 269 -55.67 -6.12 22.28
C LEU A 269 -55.09 -7.51 22.00
N LYS A 270 -55.89 -8.45 21.47
CA LYS A 270 -55.42 -9.80 21.14
C LYS A 270 -54.50 -9.77 19.92
N GLN A 271 -54.98 -9.18 18.82
CA GLN A 271 -54.18 -9.04 17.60
C GLN A 271 -52.92 -8.22 17.84
N ALA A 272 -53.02 -7.12 18.62
CA ALA A 272 -51.85 -6.33 18.97
C ALA A 272 -50.80 -7.14 19.74
N LYS A 273 -51.21 -7.99 20.68
CA LYS A 273 -50.29 -8.87 21.43
C LYS A 273 -49.63 -9.91 20.52
N GLU A 274 -50.39 -10.51 19.59
CA GLU A 274 -49.87 -11.46 18.62
C GLU A 274 -48.85 -10.80 17.69
N PHE A 275 -49.17 -9.59 17.19
CA PHE A 275 -48.27 -8.79 16.37
C PHE A 275 -46.98 -8.42 17.13
N PHE A 276 -47.06 -8.01 18.40
CA PHE A 276 -45.86 -7.79 19.23
C PHE A 276 -44.98 -9.01 19.35
N GLY A 277 -45.59 -10.20 19.53
CA GLY A 277 -44.85 -11.46 19.60
C GLY A 277 -44.06 -11.73 18.33
N LYS A 278 -44.70 -11.56 17.16
CA LYS A 278 -44.07 -11.70 15.85
C LYS A 278 -42.92 -10.70 15.68
N ILE A 279 -43.21 -9.42 15.87
CA ILE A 279 -42.27 -8.33 15.60
C ILE A 279 -41.08 -8.33 16.58
N LYS A 280 -41.28 -8.64 17.87
CA LYS A 280 -40.16 -8.78 18.82
C LYS A 280 -39.20 -9.93 18.45
N ALA A 281 -39.69 -10.98 17.79
CA ALA A 281 -38.84 -12.05 17.29
C ALA A 281 -38.01 -11.59 16.07
N GLU A 282 -38.61 -10.82 15.16
CA GLU A 282 -37.97 -10.33 13.93
C GLU A 282 -36.95 -9.21 14.18
N ILE A 283 -37.16 -8.36 15.21
CA ILE A 283 -36.27 -7.21 15.50
C ILE A 283 -35.03 -7.60 16.30
N LYS A 284 -34.96 -8.83 16.83
CA LYS A 284 -33.93 -9.25 17.80
C LYS A 284 -32.49 -8.96 17.34
N ASN A 285 -32.24 -8.94 16.03
CA ASN A 285 -30.93 -8.76 15.43
C ASN A 285 -30.80 -7.46 14.60
N LEU A 286 -31.71 -6.49 14.78
CA LEU A 286 -31.67 -5.20 14.06
C LEU A 286 -30.97 -4.11 14.89
N PHE A 287 -30.43 -3.08 14.22
CA PHE A 287 -29.67 -1.98 14.85
C PHE A 287 -30.23 -0.60 14.54
N ASP A 288 -31.34 -0.50 13.80
CA ASP A 288 -31.95 0.79 13.47
C ASP A 288 -32.78 1.33 14.63
N ASP A 289 -32.30 2.42 15.21
CA ASP A 289 -32.97 3.15 16.29
C ASP A 289 -34.37 3.63 15.87
N ASP A 290 -34.61 3.92 14.59
CA ASP A 290 -35.93 4.32 14.09
C ASP A 290 -36.96 3.20 14.24
N VAL A 291 -36.60 1.96 13.86
CA VAL A 291 -37.47 0.78 14.00
C VAL A 291 -37.77 0.52 15.47
N LEU A 292 -36.74 0.62 16.33
CA LEU A 292 -36.90 0.48 17.78
C LEU A 292 -37.80 1.57 18.37
N ASN A 293 -37.70 2.80 17.87
CA ASN A 293 -38.54 3.91 18.32
C ASN A 293 -39.99 3.75 17.87
N SER A 294 -40.26 3.37 16.62
CA SER A 294 -41.62 3.05 16.15
C SER A 294 -42.26 1.94 17.00
N LEU A 295 -41.49 0.89 17.34
CA LEU A 295 -41.98 -0.18 18.20
C LEU A 295 -42.33 0.32 19.61
N LYS A 296 -41.48 1.15 20.22
CA LYS A 296 -41.73 1.73 21.56
C LYS A 296 -42.96 2.63 21.57
N GLN A 297 -43.16 3.43 20.52
CA GLN A 297 -44.35 4.26 20.38
C GLN A 297 -45.62 3.40 20.32
N PHE A 298 -45.60 2.33 19.53
CA PHE A 298 -46.72 1.40 19.47
C PHE A 298 -46.94 0.68 20.82
N GLU A 299 -45.88 0.27 21.52
CA GLU A 299 -45.97 -0.38 22.84
C GLU A 299 -46.60 0.55 23.89
N THR A 300 -46.30 1.84 23.82
CA THR A 300 -46.92 2.86 24.68
C THR A 300 -48.43 2.92 24.45
N GLN A 301 -48.87 3.04 23.19
CA GLN A 301 -50.29 3.09 22.85
C GLN A 301 -51.05 1.81 23.20
N TYR A 302 -50.43 0.65 22.98
CA TYR A 302 -51.03 -0.63 23.39
C TYR A 302 -51.28 -0.69 24.90
N ASN A 303 -50.31 -0.24 25.70
CA ASN A 303 -50.43 -0.21 27.15
C ASN A 303 -51.50 0.80 27.63
N GLU A 304 -51.63 1.94 26.96
CA GLU A 304 -52.69 2.92 27.22
C GLU A 304 -54.08 2.33 26.93
N ALA A 305 -54.28 1.76 25.74
CA ALA A 305 -55.55 1.12 25.35
C ALA A 305 -55.93 -0.05 26.27
N LYS A 306 -54.93 -0.80 26.75
CA LYS A 306 -55.11 -1.86 27.75
C LYS A 306 -55.58 -1.29 29.09
N LYS A 307 -54.94 -0.23 29.60
CA LYS A 307 -55.35 0.45 30.85
C LYS A 307 -56.76 1.00 30.75
N GLU A 308 -57.09 1.67 29.65
CA GLU A 308 -58.43 2.21 29.40
C GLU A 308 -59.47 1.09 29.39
N THR A 309 -59.21 -0.01 28.68
CA THR A 309 -60.13 -1.16 28.64
C THR A 309 -60.33 -1.79 30.02
N VAL A 310 -59.27 -1.92 30.83
CA VAL A 310 -59.38 -2.43 32.22
C VAL A 310 -60.21 -1.47 33.09
N SER A 311 -60.00 -0.16 32.96
CA SER A 311 -60.76 0.85 33.68
C SER A 311 -62.24 0.84 33.31
N GLU A 312 -62.58 0.74 32.02
CA GLU A 312 -63.95 0.58 31.56
C GLU A 312 -64.61 -0.66 32.18
N ILE A 313 -63.93 -1.81 32.17
CA ILE A 313 -64.46 -3.07 32.74
C ILE A 313 -64.70 -2.91 34.24
N ALA A 314 -63.76 -2.30 34.97
CA ALA A 314 -63.89 -2.09 36.41
C ALA A 314 -65.10 -1.20 36.73
N GLN A 315 -65.27 -0.09 36.00
CA GLN A 315 -66.40 0.82 36.19
C GLN A 315 -67.75 0.12 35.92
N VAL A 316 -67.86 -0.60 34.80
CA VAL A 316 -69.11 -1.31 34.44
C VAL A 316 -69.36 -2.48 35.40
N SER A 317 -68.32 -3.12 35.92
CA SER A 317 -68.46 -4.18 36.94
C SER A 317 -68.94 -3.63 38.28
N MET A 318 -68.46 -2.45 38.70
CA MET A 318 -68.99 -1.77 39.90
C MET A 318 -70.47 -1.41 39.73
N GLU A 319 -70.87 -0.96 38.54
CA GLU A 319 -72.28 -0.70 38.24
C GLU A 319 -73.14 -1.96 38.38
N ALA A 320 -72.68 -3.10 37.84
CA ALA A 320 -73.36 -4.38 38.00
C ALA A 320 -73.45 -4.83 39.47
N LEU A 321 -72.38 -4.67 40.25
CA LEU A 321 -72.36 -4.98 41.68
C LEU A 321 -73.35 -4.11 42.47
N ASN A 322 -73.40 -2.81 42.20
CA ASN A 322 -74.37 -1.91 42.84
C ASN A 322 -75.82 -2.30 42.54
N ASN A 323 -76.11 -2.82 41.34
CA ASN A 323 -77.44 -3.32 41.00
C ASN A 323 -77.77 -4.64 41.73
N LEU A 324 -76.77 -5.52 41.94
CA LEU A 324 -76.93 -6.72 42.75
C LEU A 324 -77.25 -6.38 44.21
N GLU A 325 -76.54 -5.42 44.80
CA GLU A 325 -76.78 -4.96 46.18
C GLU A 325 -78.19 -4.38 46.38
N LYS A 326 -78.75 -3.76 45.34
CA LYS A 326 -80.14 -3.26 45.32
C LYS A 326 -81.19 -4.34 45.06
N GLY A 327 -80.79 -5.59 44.85
CA GLY A 327 -81.69 -6.71 44.52
C GLY A 327 -82.12 -6.78 43.05
N GLU A 328 -81.61 -5.91 42.18
CA GLU A 328 -81.96 -5.82 40.76
C GLU A 328 -81.15 -6.83 39.90
N LYS A 329 -81.28 -8.12 40.21
CA LYS A 329 -80.45 -9.20 39.62
C LYS A 329 -80.47 -9.22 38.09
N SER A 330 -81.64 -9.03 37.46
CA SER A 330 -81.75 -9.07 35.99
C SER A 330 -80.95 -7.95 35.31
N LYS A 331 -80.89 -6.76 35.90
CA LYS A 331 -80.10 -5.64 35.35
C LYS A 331 -78.60 -5.89 35.48
N ALA A 332 -78.17 -6.45 36.61
CA ALA A 332 -76.77 -6.81 36.81
C ALA A 332 -76.29 -7.87 35.80
N ILE A 333 -77.13 -8.88 35.50
CA ILE A 333 -76.85 -9.89 34.48
C ILE A 333 -76.70 -9.23 33.10
N GLU A 334 -77.64 -8.37 32.70
CA GLU A 334 -77.54 -7.63 31.43
C GLU A 334 -76.24 -6.82 31.31
N ILE A 335 -75.80 -6.19 32.40
CA ILE A 335 -74.56 -5.40 32.42
C ILE A 335 -73.33 -6.32 32.25
N PHE A 336 -73.28 -7.46 32.94
CA PHE A 336 -72.19 -8.43 32.75
C PHE A 336 -72.19 -9.06 31.34
N GLU A 337 -73.35 -9.37 30.78
CA GLU A 337 -73.46 -9.85 29.40
C GLU A 337 -72.97 -8.81 28.37
N LYS A 338 -73.24 -7.51 28.62
CA LYS A 338 -72.67 -6.42 27.82
C LYS A 338 -71.15 -6.36 27.92
N ILE A 339 -70.57 -6.56 29.12
CA ILE A 339 -69.11 -6.64 29.29
C ILE A 339 -68.55 -7.81 28.48
N ILE A 340 -69.15 -9.01 28.60
CA ILE A 340 -68.72 -10.21 27.87
C ILE A 340 -68.80 -9.97 26.37
N LYS A 341 -69.93 -9.47 25.85
CA LYS A 341 -70.09 -9.14 24.42
C LYS A 341 -69.08 -8.09 23.95
N LYS A 342 -68.78 -7.05 24.73
CA LYS A 342 -67.81 -6.01 24.37
C LYS A 342 -66.38 -6.56 24.35
N LEU A 343 -66.04 -7.45 25.29
CA LEU A 343 -64.77 -8.18 25.32
C LEU A 343 -64.64 -9.17 24.18
N GLU A 344 -65.70 -9.91 23.86
CA GLU A 344 -65.74 -10.82 22.71
C GLU A 344 -65.65 -10.07 21.40
N PHE A 345 -66.36 -8.94 21.24
CA PHE A 345 -66.29 -8.09 20.04
C PHE A 345 -64.90 -7.49 19.85
N LYS A 346 -64.28 -6.96 20.91
CA LYS A 346 -62.87 -6.51 20.91
C LYS A 346 -61.87 -7.65 20.65
N ASN A 347 -62.29 -8.92 20.72
CA ASN A 347 -61.48 -10.11 20.45
C ASN A 347 -61.86 -10.86 19.14
N LYS A 348 -62.95 -10.51 18.45
CA LYS A 348 -63.51 -11.26 17.29
C LYS A 348 -63.40 -10.59 15.92
N THR A 349 -62.96 -9.34 15.80
CA THR A 349 -62.60 -8.80 14.48
C THR A 349 -61.24 -9.42 14.08
N LEU A 350 -61.11 -10.42 13.20
CA LEU A 350 -61.94 -10.96 12.11
C LEU A 350 -61.77 -12.50 11.99
N THR A 351 -62.86 -13.22 11.75
CA THR A 351 -62.86 -14.45 10.92
C THR A 351 -63.78 -14.28 9.70
N GLY A 352 -63.87 -13.07 9.13
CA GLY A 352 -64.77 -12.81 8.01
C GLY A 352 -64.38 -11.56 7.22
N ALA A 353 -63.33 -11.69 6.41
CA ALA A 353 -63.09 -10.93 5.19
C ALA A 353 -62.13 -11.76 4.32
#